data_AF-A0A444YPA6-F1
#
_entry.id   AF-A0A444YPA6-F1
#
_cell.length_a   1.000
_cell.length_b   1.000
_cell.length_c   1.000
_cell.angle_alpha   90.00
_cell.angle_beta   90.00
_cell.angle_gamma   90.00
#
_symmetry.space_group_name_H-M   'P 1'
#
loop_
_entity.id
_entity.type
_entity.pdbx_description
1 polymer ?
#
loop_
_entity_poly.entity_id
_entity_poly.type
_entity_poly.pdbx_seq_one_letter_code
_entity_poly.pdbx_strand_id
1 'polypeptide(L)'
;MMIVTEAQQSRRLPRRRQRNEPMEEEDPQEEEEPQEEEEQQHIPPHNTLYMTQMQEAIGRLSQQYMRIQERQEEYHSHYMKNQQEQEEWQLRMMNRQSEFESKFFMMQEEHAFQSHESFGKLAQMQAENMRALKEFTTLQDARYEVQADYNINSQIKMNYIGEHLHNMDLAFPTFDEFFKGKSEIEVSKAMRLEDRVEEAMNKAGFWRGQQTTDMDTGNTNTQANERSKKMPDT
;
A
#
# COMPACT_ATOMS: atom_id res chain seq x y z
N MET A 1 18.26 -27.98 45.05
CA MET A 1 17.23 -28.74 45.79
C MET A 1 16.77 -29.91 44.92
N MET A 2 16.45 -31.06 45.52
CA MET A 2 15.73 -32.26 44.99
C MET A 2 15.66 -32.41 43.44
N ILE A 3 16.39 -33.31 42.75
CA ILE A 3 16.43 -34.81 42.82
C ILE A 3 15.05 -35.40 42.43
N VAL A 4 14.87 -36.16 41.34
CA VAL A 4 15.11 -37.62 41.10
C VAL A 4 15.17 -37.88 39.58
N THR A 5 16.33 -38.11 38.94
CA THR A 5 16.95 -39.39 38.48
C THR A 5 16.23 -40.26 37.42
N GLU A 6 16.77 -40.21 36.19
CA GLU A 6 17.31 -41.31 35.35
C GLU A 6 16.52 -42.61 34.97
N ALA A 7 16.70 -42.98 33.69
CA ALA A 7 16.74 -44.32 33.08
C ALA A 7 15.51 -45.27 33.12
N GLN A 8 14.87 -45.44 31.94
CA GLN A 8 14.51 -46.79 31.45
C GLN A 8 14.45 -46.92 29.91
N GLN A 9 15.44 -47.63 29.37
CA GLN A 9 15.37 -48.71 28.35
C GLN A 9 14.49 -48.47 27.08
N SER A 10 15.06 -48.28 25.89
CA SER A 10 15.80 -49.24 25.03
C SER A 10 14.95 -50.19 24.16
N ARG A 11 14.98 -49.92 22.84
CA ARG A 11 14.95 -50.86 21.68
C ARG A 11 14.19 -52.21 21.81
N ARG A 12 13.20 -52.44 20.92
CA ARG A 12 13.09 -53.69 20.12
C ARG A 12 12.06 -53.61 18.99
N LEU A 13 12.44 -54.10 17.80
CA LEU A 13 11.54 -54.62 16.76
C LEU A 13 11.59 -56.16 16.80
N PRO A 14 10.44 -56.84 16.82
CA PRO A 14 10.21 -58.01 15.96
C PRO A 14 8.83 -57.93 15.27
N ARG A 15 8.66 -58.19 13.96
CA ARG A 15 8.96 -59.41 13.16
C ARG A 15 7.85 -60.48 13.25
N ARG A 16 6.94 -60.41 12.26
CA ARG A 16 6.40 -61.52 11.43
C ARG A 16 6.09 -62.86 12.13
N ARG A 17 4.80 -63.17 12.27
CA ARG A 17 4.29 -64.55 12.17
C ARG A 17 3.20 -64.60 11.09
N GLN A 18 3.41 -65.44 10.09
CA GLN A 18 2.29 -66.06 9.36
C GLN A 18 1.71 -67.13 10.28
N ARG A 19 0.38 -67.33 10.28
CA ARG A 19 -0.21 -68.65 10.45
C ARG A 19 -1.57 -68.72 9.76
N ASN A 20 -1.58 -69.52 8.69
CA ASN A 20 -2.64 -70.34 8.14
C ASN A 20 -4.11 -69.94 8.38
N GLU A 21 -4.82 -69.82 7.26
CA GLU A 21 -6.23 -70.18 7.15
C GLU A 21 -6.48 -71.61 7.66
N PRO A 22 -7.65 -71.91 8.23
CA PRO A 22 -8.36 -73.15 7.98
C PRO A 22 -9.31 -72.95 6.79
N MET A 23 -8.98 -73.59 5.66
CA MET A 23 -9.98 -73.98 4.65
C MET A 23 -10.52 -75.37 5.04
N GLU A 24 -11.62 -75.79 4.44
CA GLU A 24 -12.23 -77.14 4.59
C GLU A 24 -12.79 -77.43 6.00
N GLU A 25 -13.79 -78.28 6.18
CA GLU A 25 -14.94 -78.72 5.37
C GLU A 25 -15.90 -79.40 6.36
N GLU A 26 -17.21 -79.19 6.24
CA GLU A 26 -18.19 -80.12 6.81
C GLU A 26 -19.55 -79.90 6.13
N ASP A 27 -20.06 -80.94 5.47
CA ASP A 27 -21.34 -80.90 4.77
C ASP A 27 -22.50 -80.68 5.74
N PRO A 28 -23.57 -79.96 5.33
CA PRO A 28 -24.87 -80.17 5.96
C PRO A 28 -25.30 -81.61 5.65
N GLN A 29 -25.23 -82.49 6.66
CA GLN A 29 -25.61 -83.89 6.52
C GLN A 29 -27.02 -84.03 5.93
N GLU A 30 -27.20 -85.05 5.09
CA GLU A 30 -28.51 -85.49 4.59
C GLU A 30 -29.34 -86.11 5.73
N GLU A 31 -29.92 -85.28 6.60
CA GLU A 31 -31.02 -85.71 7.48
C GLU A 31 -32.32 -85.81 6.66
N GLU A 32 -32.51 -87.02 6.12
CA GLU A 32 -33.74 -87.68 5.70
C GLU A 32 -35.00 -86.82 5.51
N GLU A 33 -35.53 -86.77 4.28
CA GLU A 33 -36.95 -86.43 4.07
C GLU A 33 -37.84 -87.37 4.89
N PRO A 34 -38.67 -86.86 5.82
CA PRO A 34 -39.87 -87.59 6.21
C PRO A 34 -40.80 -87.55 5.00
N GLN A 35 -40.98 -88.69 4.34
CA GLN A 35 -42.10 -88.87 3.41
C GLN A 35 -43.39 -88.85 4.24
N GLU A 36 -43.92 -87.65 4.49
CA GLU A 36 -45.29 -87.51 4.99
C GLU A 36 -46.23 -88.16 3.98
N GLU A 37 -46.92 -89.21 4.41
CA GLU A 37 -47.89 -89.92 3.58
C GLU A 37 -48.96 -88.93 3.10
N GLU A 38 -49.35 -88.99 1.81
CA GLU A 38 -50.53 -88.26 1.33
C GLU A 38 -51.82 -88.89 1.92
N GLU A 39 -52.07 -88.68 3.21
CA GLU A 39 -53.44 -88.66 3.71
C GLU A 39 -54.17 -87.54 2.97
N GLN A 40 -54.93 -87.93 1.94
CA GLN A 40 -55.93 -87.07 1.31
C GLN A 40 -57.10 -86.85 2.29
N GLN A 41 -56.82 -86.13 3.38
CA GLN A 41 -57.83 -85.75 4.36
C GLN A 41 -58.90 -84.94 3.66
N HIS A 42 -60.10 -85.52 3.60
CA HIS A 42 -61.25 -84.98 2.89
C HIS A 42 -61.63 -83.62 3.49
N ILE A 43 -61.13 -82.53 2.89
CA ILE A 43 -61.25 -81.16 3.40
C ILE A 43 -62.74 -80.83 3.67
N PRO A 44 -63.15 -80.63 4.93
CA PRO A 44 -64.46 -80.08 5.23
C PRO A 44 -64.47 -78.63 4.72
N PRO A 45 -65.59 -78.11 4.16
CA PRO A 45 -65.66 -76.76 3.58
C PRO A 45 -65.48 -75.60 4.59
N HIS A 46 -65.15 -75.91 5.84
CA HIS A 46 -64.74 -74.98 6.88
C HIS A 46 -63.22 -74.74 6.91
N ASN A 47 -62.41 -75.72 6.49
CA ASN A 47 -60.95 -75.66 6.58
C ASN A 47 -60.32 -74.74 5.52
N THR A 48 -61.01 -74.55 4.38
CA THR A 48 -60.61 -73.57 3.36
C THR A 48 -60.61 -72.13 3.89
N LEU A 49 -61.54 -71.76 4.77
CA LEU A 49 -61.53 -70.45 5.43
C LEU A 49 -60.31 -70.29 6.36
N TYR A 50 -59.94 -71.35 7.08
CA TYR A 50 -58.78 -71.36 7.95
C TYR A 50 -57.46 -71.27 7.17
N MET A 51 -57.33 -72.04 6.09
CA MET A 51 -56.19 -71.95 5.14
C MET A 51 -56.05 -70.54 4.55
N THR A 52 -57.14 -69.95 4.02
CA THR A 52 -57.11 -68.58 3.48
C THR A 52 -56.70 -67.55 4.54
N GLN A 53 -57.22 -67.68 5.77
CA GLN A 53 -56.89 -66.76 6.87
C GLN A 53 -55.43 -66.90 7.32
N MET A 54 -54.88 -68.12 7.34
CA MET A 54 -53.46 -68.36 7.63
C MET A 54 -52.56 -67.82 6.51
N GLN A 55 -52.94 -68.02 5.25
CA GLN A 55 -52.22 -67.51 4.08
C GLN A 55 -52.23 -65.96 4.03
N GLU A 56 -53.34 -65.33 4.42
CA GLU A 56 -53.42 -63.88 4.59
C GLU A 56 -52.55 -63.38 5.76
N ALA A 57 -52.52 -64.12 6.89
CA ALA A 57 -51.66 -63.80 8.03
C ALA A 57 -50.17 -63.88 7.66
N ILE A 58 -49.76 -64.89 6.90
CA ILE A 58 -48.40 -65.01 6.34
C ILE A 58 -48.09 -63.83 5.44
N GLY A 59 -48.97 -63.47 4.48
CA GLY A 59 -48.79 -62.32 3.61
C GLY A 59 -48.66 -60.99 4.37
N ARG A 60 -49.45 -60.79 5.43
CA ARG A 60 -49.36 -59.64 6.34
C ARG A 60 -48.03 -59.62 7.12
N LEU A 61 -47.55 -60.78 7.57
CA LEU A 61 -46.28 -60.92 8.29
C LEU A 61 -45.08 -60.61 7.38
N SER A 62 -45.05 -61.17 6.17
CA SER A 62 -44.01 -60.89 5.17
C SER A 62 -43.98 -59.41 4.78
N GLN A 63 -45.13 -58.75 4.64
CA GLN A 63 -45.18 -57.29 4.43
C GLN A 63 -44.67 -56.48 5.63
N GLN A 64 -44.85 -56.94 6.87
CA GLN A 64 -44.23 -56.27 8.02
C GLN A 64 -42.72 -56.48 8.04
N TYR A 65 -42.24 -57.69 7.76
CA TYR A 65 -40.81 -58.00 7.73
C TYR A 65 -40.07 -57.17 6.67
N MET A 66 -40.65 -57.07 5.46
CA MET A 66 -40.18 -56.19 4.38
C MET A 66 -40.04 -54.73 4.84
N ARG A 67 -41.09 -54.14 5.43
CA ARG A 67 -41.07 -52.76 5.95
C ARG A 67 -40.16 -52.52 7.15
N ILE A 68 -39.73 -53.58 7.84
CA ILE A 68 -38.74 -53.52 8.92
C ILE A 68 -37.33 -53.53 8.31
N GLN A 69 -37.09 -54.36 7.30
CA GLN A 69 -35.83 -54.40 6.56
C GLN A 69 -35.58 -53.11 5.77
N GLU A 70 -36.55 -52.64 4.98
CA GLU A 70 -36.49 -51.36 4.25
C GLU A 70 -36.08 -50.21 5.20
N ARG A 71 -36.66 -50.17 6.40
CA ARG A 71 -36.36 -49.15 7.42
C ARG A 71 -34.95 -49.28 8.01
N GLN A 72 -34.39 -50.49 8.12
CA GLN A 72 -32.99 -50.66 8.52
C GLN A 72 -32.04 -50.17 7.42
N GLU A 73 -32.35 -50.48 6.16
CA GLU A 73 -31.58 -50.03 4.99
C GLU A 73 -31.64 -48.50 4.83
N GLU A 74 -32.83 -47.89 4.97
CA GLU A 74 -33.01 -46.43 5.02
C GLU A 74 -32.20 -45.79 6.16
N TYR A 75 -32.28 -46.35 7.38
CA TYR A 75 -31.55 -45.82 8.53
C TYR A 75 -30.03 -45.91 8.35
N HIS A 76 -29.52 -47.04 7.83
CA HIS A 76 -28.10 -47.21 7.55
C HIS A 76 -27.62 -46.28 6.44
N SER A 77 -28.41 -46.13 5.36
CA SER A 77 -28.16 -45.20 4.26
C SER A 77 -28.09 -43.74 4.75
N HIS A 78 -29.06 -43.31 5.58
CA HIS A 78 -29.05 -41.99 6.21
C HIS A 78 -27.85 -41.78 7.15
N TYR A 79 -27.47 -42.80 7.93
CA TYR A 79 -26.29 -42.73 8.80
C TYR A 79 -25.00 -42.54 7.98
N MET A 80 -24.77 -43.37 6.96
CA MET A 80 -23.60 -43.29 6.10
C MET A 80 -23.53 -41.96 5.34
N LYS A 81 -24.67 -41.49 4.81
CA LYS A 81 -24.77 -40.18 4.16
C LYS A 81 -24.43 -39.04 5.11
N ASN A 82 -24.96 -39.03 6.33
CA ASN A 82 -24.66 -37.99 7.33
C ASN A 82 -23.17 -37.98 7.72
N GLN A 83 -22.50 -39.15 7.77
CA GLN A 83 -21.05 -39.21 7.97
C GLN A 83 -20.27 -38.60 6.81
N GLN A 84 -20.60 -38.95 5.56
CA GLN A 84 -19.96 -38.34 4.38
C GLN A 84 -20.17 -36.82 4.33
N GLU A 85 -21.39 -36.33 4.55
CA GLU A 85 -21.66 -34.89 4.57
C GLU A 85 -20.88 -34.16 5.67
N GLN A 86 -20.66 -34.81 6.82
CA GLN A 86 -19.85 -34.28 7.93
C GLN A 86 -18.35 -34.23 7.58
N GLU A 87 -17.80 -35.27 6.93
CA GLU A 87 -16.42 -35.26 6.43
C GLU A 87 -16.21 -34.20 5.34
N GLU A 88 -17.08 -34.17 4.32
CA GLU A 88 -17.00 -33.15 3.27
C GLU A 88 -17.16 -31.72 3.82
N TRP A 89 -17.93 -31.52 4.89
CA TRP A 89 -18.02 -30.22 5.57
C TRP A 89 -16.69 -29.84 6.24
N GLN A 90 -16.02 -30.77 6.93
CA GLN A 90 -14.70 -30.54 7.50
C GLN A 90 -13.65 -30.25 6.42
N LEU A 91 -13.62 -31.01 5.31
CA LEU A 91 -12.73 -30.73 4.18
C LEU A 91 -13.03 -29.35 3.55
N ARG A 92 -14.30 -28.98 3.38
CA ARG A 92 -14.69 -27.65 2.87
C ARG A 92 -14.25 -26.51 3.79
N MET A 93 -14.32 -26.69 5.11
CA MET A 93 -13.81 -25.72 6.08
C MET A 93 -12.28 -25.61 6.05
N MET A 94 -11.56 -26.74 6.08
CA MET A 94 -10.10 -26.78 6.01
C MET A 94 -9.57 -26.16 4.71
N ASN A 95 -10.17 -26.50 3.56
CA ASN A 95 -9.75 -25.94 2.28
C ASN A 95 -10.03 -24.43 2.20
N ARG A 96 -11.18 -23.96 2.71
CA ARG A 96 -11.49 -22.52 2.76
C ARG A 96 -10.53 -21.75 3.67
N GLN A 97 -10.05 -22.34 4.76
CA GLN A 97 -9.01 -21.76 5.60
C GLN A 97 -7.66 -21.71 4.86
N SER A 98 -7.22 -22.82 4.27
CA SER A 98 -5.99 -22.92 3.46
C SER A 98 -5.97 -21.90 2.30
N GLU A 99 -7.09 -21.76 1.58
CA GLU A 99 -7.26 -20.73 0.55
C GLU A 99 -7.12 -19.30 1.08
N PHE A 100 -7.63 -19.01 2.28
CA PHE A 100 -7.52 -17.69 2.90
C PHE A 100 -6.09 -17.39 3.32
N GLU A 101 -5.44 -18.33 4.01
CA GLU A 101 -4.05 -18.20 4.46
C GLU A 101 -3.09 -18.04 3.26
N SER A 102 -3.26 -18.86 2.22
CA SER A 102 -2.50 -18.76 0.96
C SER A 102 -2.65 -17.39 0.28
N LYS A 103 -3.89 -16.88 0.14
CA LYS A 103 -4.15 -15.55 -0.45
C LYS A 103 -3.59 -14.42 0.43
N PHE A 104 -3.62 -14.57 1.75
CA PHE A 104 -3.04 -13.61 2.68
C PHE A 104 -1.51 -13.54 2.56
N PHE A 105 -0.82 -14.69 2.55
CA PHE A 105 0.64 -14.72 2.39
C PHE A 105 1.08 -14.18 1.03
N MET A 106 0.41 -14.57 -0.06
CA MET A 106 0.69 -14.05 -1.41
C MET A 106 0.55 -12.51 -1.47
N MET A 107 -0.51 -11.95 -0.87
CA MET A 107 -0.72 -10.50 -0.79
C MET A 107 0.34 -9.80 0.07
N GLN A 108 0.77 -10.42 1.16
CA GLN A 108 1.83 -9.90 2.03
C GLN A 108 3.20 -9.90 1.31
N GLU A 109 3.51 -10.96 0.57
CA GLU A 109 4.74 -11.08 -0.23
C GLU A 109 4.75 -10.06 -1.39
N GLU A 110 3.65 -9.93 -2.14
CA GLU A 110 3.55 -8.94 -3.22
C GLU A 110 3.71 -7.51 -2.68
N HIS A 111 3.03 -7.16 -1.58
CA HIS A 111 3.17 -5.84 -0.96
C HIS A 111 4.60 -5.59 -0.46
N ALA A 112 5.25 -6.59 0.13
CA ALA A 112 6.65 -6.47 0.55
C ALA A 112 7.59 -6.27 -0.65
N PHE A 113 7.37 -6.98 -1.76
CA PHE A 113 8.14 -6.86 -2.99
C PHE A 113 7.97 -5.48 -3.64
N GLN A 114 6.73 -5.02 -3.86
CA GLN A 114 6.44 -3.69 -4.42
C GLN A 114 7.02 -2.57 -3.53
N SER A 115 6.90 -2.71 -2.21
CA SER A 115 7.49 -1.77 -1.25
C SER A 115 9.01 -1.74 -1.36
N HIS A 116 9.67 -2.90 -1.40
CA HIS A 116 11.13 -2.98 -1.55
C HIS A 116 11.62 -2.39 -2.89
N GLU A 117 10.93 -2.69 -4.00
CA GLU A 117 11.25 -2.16 -5.33
C GLU A 117 11.10 -0.63 -5.39
N SER A 118 10.03 -0.07 -4.80
CA SER A 118 9.81 1.38 -4.75
C SER A 118 10.86 2.10 -3.88
N PHE A 119 11.26 1.53 -2.74
CA PHE A 119 12.38 2.06 -1.95
C PHE A 119 13.72 1.97 -2.68
N GLY A 120 13.97 0.90 -3.45
CA GLY A 120 15.15 0.78 -4.31
C GLY A 120 15.22 1.88 -5.37
N LYS A 121 14.10 2.12 -6.08
CA LYS A 121 13.95 3.21 -7.07
C LYS A 121 14.17 4.59 -6.44
N LEU A 122 13.63 4.82 -5.23
CA LEU A 122 13.82 6.07 -4.49
C LEU A 122 15.28 6.28 -4.09
N ALA A 123 15.96 5.25 -3.58
CA ALA A 123 17.38 5.30 -3.22
C ALA A 123 18.29 5.55 -4.43
N GLN A 124 18.01 4.93 -5.58
CA GLN A 124 18.69 5.22 -6.85
C GLN A 124 18.51 6.68 -7.26
N MET A 125 17.27 7.17 -7.27
CA MET A 125 16.95 8.56 -7.62
C MET A 125 17.62 9.57 -6.68
N GLN A 126 17.73 9.25 -5.39
CA GLN A 126 18.47 10.06 -4.42
C GLN A 126 19.97 10.11 -4.73
N ALA A 127 20.59 8.95 -5.03
CA ALA A 127 22.00 8.88 -5.40
C ALA A 127 22.32 9.61 -6.71
N GLU A 128 21.42 9.54 -7.70
CA GLU A 128 21.55 10.24 -8.98
C GLU A 128 21.40 11.76 -8.81
N ASN A 129 20.42 12.24 -8.03
CA ASN A 129 20.28 13.66 -7.71
C ASN A 129 21.50 14.20 -6.94
N MET A 130 22.02 13.45 -5.96
CA MET A 130 23.23 13.84 -5.22
C MET A 130 24.48 13.89 -6.11
N ARG A 131 24.58 13.01 -7.13
CA ARG A 131 25.63 13.07 -8.15
C ARG A 131 25.50 14.31 -9.02
N ALA A 132 24.32 14.55 -9.59
CA ALA A 132 24.05 15.71 -10.46
C ALA A 132 24.25 17.05 -9.73
N LEU A 133 23.83 17.15 -8.45
CA LEU A 133 24.09 18.31 -7.61
C LEU A 133 25.58 18.55 -7.41
N LYS A 134 26.37 17.50 -7.15
CA LYS A 134 27.83 17.61 -7.00
C LYS A 134 28.48 18.09 -8.30
N GLU A 135 28.10 17.50 -9.44
CA GLU A 135 28.58 17.91 -10.78
C GLU A 135 28.26 19.39 -11.06
N PHE A 136 27.02 19.81 -10.77
CA PHE A 136 26.60 21.21 -10.87
C PHE A 136 27.45 22.14 -9.99
N THR A 137 27.71 21.80 -8.72
CA THR A 137 28.57 22.62 -7.85
C THR A 137 29.99 22.74 -8.41
N THR A 138 30.61 21.63 -8.87
CA THR A 138 31.96 21.69 -9.45
C THR A 138 32.04 22.52 -10.74
N LEU A 139 30.97 22.55 -11.55
CA LEU A 139 30.88 23.42 -12.72
C LEU A 139 30.66 24.89 -12.34
N GLN A 140 29.92 25.16 -11.26
CA GLN A 140 29.73 26.50 -10.73
C GLN A 140 31.02 27.09 -10.17
N ASP A 141 31.79 26.30 -9.41
CA ASP A 141 33.07 26.70 -8.83
C ASP A 141 34.10 27.01 -9.93
N ALA A 142 34.29 26.10 -10.89
CA ALA A 142 35.19 26.30 -12.03
C ALA A 142 34.80 27.52 -12.89
N ARG A 143 33.49 27.81 -13.03
CA ARG A 143 33.03 29.02 -13.72
C ARG A 143 33.38 30.29 -12.94
N TYR A 144 33.28 30.28 -11.60
CA TYR A 144 33.67 31.42 -10.79
C TYR A 144 35.18 31.69 -10.84
N GLU A 145 36.01 30.64 -10.82
CA GLU A 145 37.47 30.74 -10.96
C GLU A 145 37.86 31.42 -12.28
N VAL A 146 37.38 30.89 -13.42
CA VAL A 146 37.63 31.46 -14.75
C VAL A 146 37.08 32.90 -14.88
N GLN A 147 35.94 33.19 -14.27
CA GLN A 147 35.35 34.55 -14.29
C GLN A 147 36.15 35.53 -13.41
N ALA A 148 36.68 35.08 -12.27
CA ALA A 148 37.54 35.89 -11.40
C ALA A 148 38.86 36.22 -12.10
N ASP A 149 39.53 35.22 -12.70
CA ASP A 149 40.77 35.41 -13.47
C ASP A 149 40.56 36.36 -14.65
N TYR A 150 39.47 36.21 -15.41
CA TYR A 150 39.14 37.11 -16.51
C TYR A 150 38.94 38.56 -16.02
N ASN A 151 38.20 38.75 -14.92
CA ASN A 151 37.97 40.07 -14.33
C ASN A 151 39.28 40.70 -13.82
N ILE A 152 40.11 39.95 -13.09
CA ILE A 152 41.40 40.43 -12.55
C ILE A 152 42.34 40.81 -13.70
N ASN A 153 42.51 39.95 -14.70
CA ASN A 153 43.34 40.20 -15.88
C ASN A 153 42.86 41.42 -16.68
N SER A 154 41.53 41.58 -16.82
CA SER A 154 40.94 42.75 -17.48
C SER A 154 41.16 44.04 -16.68
N GLN A 155 40.99 44.01 -15.36
CA GLN A 155 41.25 45.15 -14.50
C GLN A 155 42.73 45.57 -14.54
N ILE A 156 43.67 44.62 -14.49
CA ILE A 156 45.11 44.89 -14.62
C ILE A 156 45.43 45.59 -15.95
N LYS A 157 44.86 45.11 -17.07
CA LYS A 157 45.04 45.75 -18.39
C LYS A 157 44.45 47.16 -18.43
N MET A 158 43.27 47.37 -17.87
CA MET A 158 42.64 48.69 -17.81
C MET A 158 43.42 49.66 -16.92
N ASN A 159 43.97 49.21 -15.79
CA ASN A 159 44.85 50.01 -14.93
C ASN A 159 46.14 50.41 -15.68
N TYR A 160 46.83 49.44 -16.31
CA TYR A 160 48.04 49.70 -17.09
C TYR A 160 47.79 50.74 -18.19
N ILE A 161 46.69 50.62 -18.94
CA ILE A 161 46.30 51.63 -19.95
C ILE A 161 46.03 52.98 -19.29
N GLY A 162 45.26 53.02 -18.20
CA GLY A 162 44.94 54.26 -17.48
C GLY A 162 46.16 55.01 -16.95
N GLU A 163 47.15 54.29 -16.44
CA GLU A 163 48.43 54.85 -15.94
C GLU A 163 49.33 55.35 -17.08
N HIS A 164 49.34 54.67 -18.23
CA HIS A 164 50.29 54.93 -19.32
C HIS A 164 49.72 55.77 -20.48
N LEU A 165 48.43 56.12 -20.46
CA LEU A 165 47.79 56.95 -21.51
C LEU A 165 48.46 58.32 -21.69
N HIS A 166 48.75 59.03 -20.58
CA HIS A 166 49.47 60.32 -20.61
C HIS A 166 50.87 60.22 -21.26
N ASN A 167 51.51 59.06 -21.15
CA ASN A 167 52.83 58.82 -21.74
C ASN A 167 52.76 58.55 -23.26
N MET A 168 51.57 58.27 -23.81
CA MET A 168 51.33 58.10 -25.25
C MET A 168 50.81 59.39 -25.89
N ASP A 169 50.01 60.18 -25.17
CA ASP A 169 49.58 61.52 -25.56
C ASP A 169 49.44 62.42 -24.31
N LEU A 170 50.28 63.45 -24.24
CA LEU A 170 50.34 64.42 -23.15
C LEU A 170 49.04 65.24 -22.99
N ALA A 171 48.15 65.23 -23.99
CA ALA A 171 46.84 65.86 -23.89
C ALA A 171 45.83 65.06 -23.04
N PHE A 172 46.09 63.78 -22.78
CA PHE A 172 45.33 63.01 -21.78
C PHE A 172 45.87 63.31 -20.38
N PRO A 173 45.03 63.64 -19.38
CA PRO A 173 45.49 63.87 -18.02
C PRO A 173 46.07 62.59 -17.39
N THR A 174 46.99 62.74 -16.43
CA THR A 174 47.45 61.60 -15.63
C THR A 174 46.32 61.02 -14.77
N PHE A 175 46.50 59.79 -14.30
CA PHE A 175 45.53 59.09 -13.44
C PHE A 175 45.12 59.94 -12.22
N ASP A 176 46.10 60.51 -11.51
CA ASP A 176 45.86 61.34 -10.32
C ASP A 176 45.09 62.63 -10.66
N GLU A 177 45.45 63.30 -11.75
CA GLU A 177 44.76 64.53 -12.20
C GLU A 177 43.30 64.25 -12.59
N PHE A 178 43.06 63.15 -13.32
CA PHE A 178 41.72 62.76 -13.75
C PHE A 178 40.80 62.44 -12.57
N PHE A 179 41.29 61.70 -11.56
CA PHE A 179 40.49 61.38 -10.37
C PHE A 179 40.35 62.55 -9.40
N LYS A 180 41.35 63.43 -9.30
CA LYS A 180 41.28 64.68 -8.54
C LYS A 180 40.21 65.63 -9.09
N GLY A 181 40.09 65.74 -10.42
CA GLY A 181 39.00 66.51 -11.04
C GLY A 181 37.63 65.82 -10.92
N LYS A 182 37.57 64.47 -10.91
CA LYS A 182 36.31 63.74 -10.75
C LYS A 182 35.64 63.98 -9.41
N SER A 183 36.37 63.99 -8.29
CA SER A 183 35.75 64.17 -6.96
C SER A 183 35.10 65.56 -6.84
N GLU A 184 35.74 66.61 -7.36
CA GLU A 184 35.18 67.96 -7.43
C GLU A 184 33.94 68.03 -8.34
N ILE A 185 33.95 67.34 -9.48
CA ILE A 185 32.80 67.22 -10.39
C ILE A 185 31.66 66.40 -9.76
N GLU A 186 31.95 65.37 -8.96
CA GLU A 186 30.95 64.52 -8.30
C GLU A 186 30.33 65.21 -7.09
N VAL A 187 31.10 65.96 -6.30
CA VAL A 187 30.58 66.91 -5.29
C VAL A 187 29.72 67.99 -5.96
N SER A 188 30.19 68.59 -7.06
CA SER A 188 29.41 69.58 -7.82
C SER A 188 28.12 69.01 -8.40
N LYS A 189 28.08 67.72 -8.76
CA LYS A 189 26.87 67.01 -9.20
C LYS A 189 25.94 66.71 -8.02
N ALA A 190 26.47 66.34 -6.87
CA ALA A 190 25.69 66.09 -5.66
C ALA A 190 24.99 67.37 -5.20
N MET A 191 25.71 68.50 -5.09
CA MET A 191 25.13 69.81 -4.79
C MET A 191 24.03 70.19 -5.80
N ARG A 192 24.31 70.08 -7.11
CA ARG A 192 23.29 70.34 -8.16
C ARG A 192 22.12 69.36 -8.16
N LEU A 193 22.23 68.20 -7.50
CA LEU A 193 21.12 67.28 -7.29
C LEU A 193 20.30 67.71 -6.08
N GLU A 194 20.98 68.12 -5.00
CA GLU A 194 20.40 68.68 -3.77
C GLU A 194 19.62 69.97 -4.07
N ASP A 195 20.23 70.95 -4.76
CA ASP A 195 19.59 72.18 -5.26
C ASP A 195 18.27 71.87 -6.01
N ARG A 196 18.30 70.86 -6.89
CA ARG A 196 17.14 70.47 -7.71
C ARG A 196 16.09 69.69 -6.94
N VAL A 197 16.48 68.93 -5.91
CA VAL A 197 15.55 68.26 -5.00
C VAL A 197 14.88 69.30 -4.11
N GLU A 198 15.62 70.29 -3.59
CA GLU A 198 15.05 71.41 -2.85
C GLU A 198 14.10 72.25 -3.71
N GLU A 199 14.48 72.62 -4.95
CA GLU A 199 13.59 73.33 -5.88
C GLU A 199 12.31 72.52 -6.15
N ALA A 200 12.44 71.21 -6.39
CA ALA A 200 11.30 70.33 -6.61
C ALA A 200 10.39 70.21 -5.38
N MET A 201 10.94 70.11 -4.18
CA MET A 201 10.19 70.07 -2.92
C MET A 201 9.48 71.39 -2.61
N ASN A 202 10.15 72.53 -2.84
CA ASN A 202 9.55 73.86 -2.75
C ASN A 202 8.40 74.05 -3.76
N LYS A 203 8.61 73.61 -5.01
CA LYS A 203 7.61 73.68 -6.08
C LYS A 203 6.41 72.77 -5.82
N ALA A 204 6.64 71.57 -5.31
CA ALA A 204 5.60 70.65 -4.83
C ALA A 204 4.87 71.17 -3.58
N GLY A 205 5.39 72.22 -2.92
CA GLY A 205 4.80 72.80 -1.72
C GLY A 205 5.05 72.00 -0.45
N PHE A 206 6.03 71.08 -0.44
CA PHE A 206 6.36 70.23 0.70
C PHE A 206 6.63 71.05 1.97
N TRP A 207 7.45 72.10 1.86
CA TRP A 207 7.77 73.02 2.95
C TRP A 207 6.65 74.02 3.28
N ARG A 208 5.68 74.18 2.38
CA ARG A 208 4.59 75.18 2.50
C ARG A 208 3.66 74.88 3.67
N GLY A 209 3.51 73.60 4.04
CA GLY A 209 2.72 73.16 5.20
C GLY A 209 3.43 73.26 6.56
N GLN A 210 4.74 73.52 6.60
CA GLN A 210 5.49 73.71 7.86
C GLN A 210 5.57 75.18 8.30
N GLN A 211 5.17 76.13 7.45
CA GLN A 211 5.16 77.57 7.77
C GLN A 211 3.77 78.08 8.18
N THR A 212 2.75 77.23 8.20
CA THR A 212 1.34 77.60 8.48
C THR A 212 0.73 76.82 9.65
N THR A 213 1.56 76.31 10.57
CA THR A 213 1.09 75.64 11.81
C THR A 213 0.91 76.60 12.98
N ASP A 214 0.79 77.89 12.72
CA ASP A 214 0.17 78.89 13.58
C ASP A 214 -1.01 79.53 12.81
N MET A 215 -2.14 79.73 13.49
CA MET A 215 -3.38 80.40 13.03
C MET A 215 -4.35 79.65 12.08
N ASP A 216 -4.99 78.61 12.64
CA ASP A 216 -6.45 78.52 12.87
C ASP A 216 -7.49 78.11 11.78
N THR A 217 -8.46 77.29 12.21
CA THR A 217 -9.78 76.90 11.64
C THR A 217 -10.02 76.59 10.14
N GLY A 218 -10.73 75.46 9.86
CA GLY A 218 -11.54 75.35 8.62
C GLY A 218 -11.94 73.93 8.16
N ASN A 219 -13.14 73.46 8.52
CA ASN A 219 -13.69 72.15 8.11
C ASN A 219 -14.07 72.09 6.61
N THR A 220 -13.60 71.05 5.89
CA THR A 220 -14.40 70.32 4.88
C THR A 220 -13.76 68.95 4.58
N ASN A 221 -14.34 67.85 5.10
CA ASN A 221 -13.86 66.48 4.83
C ASN A 221 -15.05 65.51 4.59
N THR A 222 -15.96 65.90 3.69
CA THR A 222 -17.31 65.33 3.63
C THR A 222 -17.88 65.17 2.20
N GLN A 223 -17.04 65.03 1.17
CA GLN A 223 -17.51 64.82 -0.22
C GLN A 223 -16.84 63.66 -1.00
N ALA A 224 -15.81 63.01 -0.47
CA ALA A 224 -15.12 61.93 -1.19
C ALA A 224 -15.86 60.57 -1.16
N ASN A 225 -16.75 60.34 -0.18
CA ASN A 225 -17.19 58.99 0.20
C ASN A 225 -18.58 58.55 -0.35
N GLU A 226 -19.12 59.23 -1.37
CA GLU A 226 -20.43 58.86 -1.96
C GLU A 226 -20.36 58.28 -3.39
N ARG A 227 -19.19 58.31 -4.06
CA ARG A 227 -19.06 57.78 -5.44
C ARG A 227 -18.74 56.29 -5.55
N SER A 228 -18.57 55.58 -4.43
CA SER A 228 -18.40 54.12 -4.35
C SER A 228 -19.72 53.34 -4.53
N LYS A 229 -20.53 53.69 -5.54
CA LYS A 229 -21.83 53.06 -5.84
C LYS A 229 -22.23 53.15 -7.33
N LYS A 230 -21.50 52.44 -8.20
CA LYS A 230 -21.98 51.90 -9.49
C LYS A 230 -20.95 50.96 -10.15
N MET A 231 -21.32 49.69 -10.19
CA MET A 231 -20.77 48.53 -10.93
C MET A 231 -21.99 47.64 -11.24
N PRO A 232 -21.92 46.64 -12.15
CA PRO A 232 -20.95 46.40 -13.23
C PRO A 232 -21.55 46.97 -14.56
N ASP A 233 -21.52 46.44 -15.80
CA ASP A 233 -21.03 45.20 -16.45
C ASP A 233 -20.62 45.50 -17.92
N THR A 234 -19.54 44.88 -18.43
CA THR A 234 -19.35 44.32 -19.80
C THR A 234 -18.06 43.51 -19.82
#